data_AF-E3HDX5-F1
#
_entry.id   AF-E3HDX5-F1
#
_cell.length_a   1.000
_cell.length_b   1.000
_cell.length_c   1.000
_cell.angle_alpha   90.00
_cell.angle_beta   90.00
_cell.angle_gamma   90.00
#
_symmetry.space_group_name_H-M   'P 1'
#
loop_
_entity.id
_entity.type
_entity.pdbx_description
1 polymer ?
#
loop_
_entity_poly.entity_id
_entity_poly.type
_entity_poly.pdbx_seq_one_letter_code
_entity_poly.pdbx_strand_id
1 'polypeptide(L)'
;MIKKIKYFMVFFFFSFVIFGMWEWLQTPFFQDITDKINYIVWYRFHCTIGDIMILGVSMVIWSLAKKNNMWFFDPSKQDYLAVTVLGASYTAYSEILNVVIRESWSYSEYMPLIPGTHIGIIPIIQWITLPTLIIYICARFIRGKK
;
A
#
# COMPACT_ATOMS: atom_id res chain seq x y z
N MET A 1 -23.78 11.50 -0.01
CA MET A 1 -22.64 12.16 0.68
C MET A 1 -22.20 11.42 1.94
N ILE A 2 -23.09 11.22 2.93
CA ILE A 2 -22.77 10.56 4.23
C ILE A 2 -22.11 9.18 4.08
N LYS A 3 -22.61 8.31 3.19
CA LYS A 3 -22.01 6.98 2.95
C LYS A 3 -20.57 7.04 2.44
N LYS A 4 -20.21 8.04 1.63
CA LYS A 4 -18.83 8.25 1.14
C LYS A 4 -17.91 8.69 2.26
N ILE A 5 -18.35 9.65 3.08
CA ILE A 5 -17.58 10.12 4.25
C ILE A 5 -17.28 8.94 5.18
N LYS A 6 -18.30 8.13 5.49
CA LYS A 6 -18.14 6.93 6.33
C LYS A 6 -17.17 5.92 5.70
N TYR A 7 -17.25 5.70 4.38
CA TYR A 7 -16.31 4.83 3.69
C TYR A 7 -14.87 5.33 3.83
N PHE A 8 -14.62 6.62 3.60
CA PHE A 8 -13.27 7.19 3.71
C PHE A 8 -12.73 7.14 5.15
N MET A 9 -13.55 7.39 6.17
CA MET A 9 -13.13 7.20 7.56
C MET A 9 -12.70 5.75 7.85
N VAL A 10 -13.50 4.79 7.39
CA VAL A 10 -13.23 3.35 7.53
C VAL A 10 -11.97 2.96 6.74
N PHE A 11 -11.82 3.50 5.53
CA PHE A 11 -10.65 3.32 4.68
C PHE A 11 -9.38 3.82 5.36
N PHE A 12 -9.36 5.06 5.88
CA PHE A 12 -8.17 5.59 6.56
C PHE A 12 -7.82 4.76 7.80
N PHE A 13 -8.82 4.36 8.59
CA PHE A 13 -8.58 3.53 9.77
C PHE A 13 -7.98 2.17 9.41
N PHE A 14 -8.62 1.41 8.52
CA PHE A 14 -8.12 0.08 8.17
C PHE A 14 -6.80 0.14 7.39
N SER A 15 -6.61 1.14 6.53
CA SER A 15 -5.35 1.30 5.81
C SER A 15 -4.20 1.62 6.78
N PHE A 16 -4.42 2.52 7.75
CA PHE A 16 -3.42 2.83 8.77
C PHE A 16 -3.04 1.61 9.60
N VAL A 17 -4.02 0.83 10.06
CA VAL A 17 -3.77 -0.38 10.84
C VAL A 17 -3.04 -1.43 10.00
N ILE A 18 -3.54 -1.73 8.80
CA ILE A 18 -3.03 -2.83 7.97
C ILE A 18 -1.65 -2.51 7.40
N PHE A 19 -1.46 -1.33 6.79
CA PHE A 19 -0.14 -0.92 6.32
C PHE A 19 0.83 -0.71 7.50
N GLY A 20 0.38 -0.08 8.58
CA GLY A 20 1.23 0.11 9.76
C GLY A 20 1.74 -1.21 10.35
N MET A 21 0.86 -2.21 10.49
CA MET A 21 1.29 -3.55 10.92
C MET A 21 2.25 -4.19 9.94
N TRP A 22 2.00 -4.06 8.62
CA TRP A 22 2.88 -4.59 7.60
C TRP A 22 4.27 -3.95 7.63
N GLU A 23 4.36 -2.64 7.81
CA GLU A 23 5.62 -1.91 7.90
C GLU A 23 6.53 -2.47 9.00
N TRP A 24 5.95 -2.83 10.15
CA TRP A 24 6.69 -3.48 11.24
C TRP A 24 7.06 -4.92 10.92
N LEU A 25 6.17 -5.68 10.26
CA LEU A 25 6.44 -7.06 9.88
C LEU A 25 7.53 -7.18 8.82
N GLN A 26 7.63 -6.21 7.92
CA GLN A 26 8.63 -6.23 6.85
C GLN A 26 10.00 -5.66 7.26
N THR A 27 10.11 -5.04 8.44
CA THR A 27 11.38 -4.48 8.95
C THR A 27 12.59 -5.40 8.76
N PRO A 28 12.54 -6.72 9.04
CA PRO A 28 13.71 -7.59 8.88
C PRO A 28 14.27 -7.68 7.45
N PHE A 29 13.48 -7.31 6.44
CA PHE A 29 13.88 -7.34 5.03
C PHE A 29 14.57 -6.05 4.57
N PHE A 30 14.62 -5.03 5.41
CA PHE A 30 15.26 -3.76 5.13
C PHE A 30 16.42 -3.52 6.10
N GLN A 31 17.45 -2.84 5.62
CA GLN A 31 18.55 -2.40 6.46
C GLN A 31 18.23 -0.99 6.98
N ASP A 32 18.07 -0.85 8.29
CA ASP A 32 17.88 0.46 8.90
C ASP A 32 19.20 1.26 8.88
N ILE A 33 19.11 2.53 8.50
CA ILE A 33 20.28 3.43 8.37
C ILE A 33 20.77 3.91 9.75
N THR A 34 19.99 3.66 10.81
CA THR A 34 20.29 4.11 12.17
C THR A 34 19.68 3.19 13.21
N ASP A 35 20.40 2.99 14.32
CA ASP A 35 19.92 2.24 15.49
C ASP A 35 19.01 3.07 16.40
N LYS A 36 18.79 4.34 16.07
CA LYS A 36 17.99 5.24 16.90
C LYS A 36 16.50 4.95 16.70
N ILE A 37 15.87 4.44 17.76
CA ILE A 37 14.45 4.01 17.75
C ILE A 37 13.47 5.08 17.25
N ASN A 38 13.71 6.36 17.56
CA ASN A 38 12.84 7.45 17.13
C ASN A 38 12.84 7.62 15.60
N TYR A 39 13.98 7.41 14.94
CA TYR A 39 14.07 7.47 13.49
C TYR A 39 13.43 6.24 12.85
N ILE A 40 13.66 5.04 13.40
CA ILE A 40 13.03 3.81 12.91
C ILE A 40 11.50 3.96 12.96
N VAL A 41 10.94 4.36 14.10
CA VAL A 41 9.49 4.60 14.25
C VAL A 41 9.00 5.64 13.24
N TRP A 42 9.74 6.74 13.06
CA TRP A 42 9.39 7.77 12.09
C TRP A 42 9.35 7.23 10.65
N TYR A 43 10.33 6.44 10.23
CA TYR A 43 10.37 5.85 8.90
C TYR A 43 9.17 4.93 8.66
N ARG A 44 8.85 4.03 9.59
CA ARG A 44 7.68 3.13 9.47
C ARG A 44 6.38 3.92 9.40
N PHE A 45 6.25 4.98 10.20
CA PHE A 45 5.08 5.85 10.16
C PHE A 45 4.97 6.63 8.84
N HIS A 46 6.08 7.20 8.36
CA HIS A 46 6.14 7.91 7.09
C HIS A 46 5.80 6.99 5.91
N CYS A 47 6.35 5.77 5.87
CA CYS A 47 6.02 4.77 4.84
C CYS A 47 4.54 4.36 4.89
N THR A 48 3.99 4.13 6.09
CA THR A 48 2.56 3.86 6.27
C THR A 48 1.69 4.95 5.64
N ILE A 49 2.01 6.23 5.87
CA ILE A 49 1.29 7.35 5.27
C ILE A 49 1.45 7.34 3.75
N GLY A 50 2.67 7.11 3.27
CA GLY A 50 2.98 6.97 1.84
C GLY A 50 2.08 5.93 1.16
N ASP A 51 1.97 4.73 1.74
CA ASP A 51 1.15 3.65 1.18
C ASP A 51 -0.35 3.96 1.16
N ILE A 52 -0.86 4.60 2.21
CA ILE A 52 -2.25 5.09 2.24
C ILE A 52 -2.48 6.09 1.10
N MET A 53 -1.52 7.00 0.87
CA MET A 53 -1.61 7.98 -0.21
C MET A 53 -1.57 7.31 -1.59
N ILE A 54 -0.64 6.38 -1.81
CA ILE A 54 -0.53 5.65 -3.09
C ILE A 54 -1.81 4.86 -3.35
N LEU A 55 -2.39 4.21 -2.33
CA LEU A 55 -3.63 3.46 -2.46
C LEU A 55 -4.78 4.40 -2.79
N GLY A 56 -4.90 5.52 -2.07
CA GLY A 56 -5.90 6.54 -2.32
C GLY A 56 -5.82 7.11 -3.74
N VAL A 57 -4.62 7.45 -4.21
CA VAL A 57 -4.38 7.95 -5.57
C VAL A 57 -4.71 6.88 -6.61
N SER A 58 -4.31 5.63 -6.40
CA SER A 58 -4.64 4.52 -7.28
C SER A 58 -6.16 4.33 -7.41
N MET A 59 -6.89 4.44 -6.30
CA MET A 59 -8.36 4.40 -6.30
C MET A 59 -8.97 5.59 -7.06
N VAL A 60 -8.39 6.79 -6.96
CA VAL A 60 -8.85 7.98 -7.71
C VAL A 60 -8.62 7.80 -9.20
N ILE A 61 -7.40 7.42 -9.61
CA ILE A 61 -7.05 7.15 -11.02
C ILE A 61 -8.01 6.13 -11.61
N TRP A 62 -8.24 5.02 -10.90
CA TRP A 62 -9.15 3.99 -11.36
C TRP A 62 -10.62 4.47 -11.42
N SER A 63 -11.06 5.28 -10.46
CA SER A 63 -12.41 5.87 -10.48
C SER A 63 -12.63 6.78 -11.70
N LEU A 64 -11.60 7.54 -12.09
CA LEU A 64 -11.62 8.37 -13.30
C LEU A 64 -11.66 7.51 -14.57
N ALA A 65 -10.81 6.49 -14.66
CA ALA A 65 -10.77 5.57 -15.80
C ALA A 65 -12.10 4.82 -16.00
N LYS A 66 -12.69 4.32 -14.91
CA LYS A 66 -13.97 3.60 -14.92
C LYS A 66 -15.19 4.53 -15.05
N LYS A 67 -15.00 5.85 -14.92
CA LYS A 67 -16.07 6.86 -14.83
C LYS A 67 -17.13 6.51 -13.77
N ASN A 68 -16.70 5.86 -12.69
CA ASN A 68 -17.55 5.43 -11.59
C ASN A 68 -16.81 5.76 -10.29
N ASN A 69 -17.45 6.49 -9.38
CA ASN A 69 -16.86 6.89 -8.10
C ASN A 69 -17.53 6.19 -6.91
N MET A 70 -18.19 5.06 -7.16
CA MET A 70 -18.91 4.23 -6.19
C MET A 70 -18.51 2.75 -6.25
N TRP A 71 -17.60 2.37 -7.16
CA TRP A 71 -17.19 0.97 -7.34
C TRP A 71 -16.67 0.34 -6.05
N PHE A 72 -16.03 1.13 -5.18
CA PHE A 72 -15.46 0.63 -3.92
C PHE A 72 -16.51 0.22 -2.88
N PHE A 73 -17.80 0.50 -3.09
CA PHE A 73 -18.89 -0.09 -2.31
C PHE A 73 -19.30 -1.48 -2.79
N ASP A 74 -18.96 -1.85 -4.03
CA ASP A 74 -19.20 -3.14 -4.66
C ASP A 74 -18.05 -3.51 -5.62
N PRO A 75 -16.84 -3.73 -5.07
CA PRO A 75 -15.67 -3.94 -5.90
C PRO A 75 -15.78 -5.26 -6.66
N SER A 76 -15.60 -5.17 -7.97
CA SER A 76 -15.45 -6.30 -8.87
C SER A 76 -14.00 -6.78 -8.90
N LYS A 77 -13.74 -7.97 -9.48
CA LYS A 77 -12.37 -8.49 -9.65
C LYS A 77 -11.46 -7.53 -10.42
N GLN A 78 -12.00 -6.79 -11.39
CA GLN A 78 -11.27 -5.80 -12.18
C GLN A 78 -10.81 -4.61 -11.31
N ASP A 79 -11.60 -4.22 -10.31
CA ASP A 79 -11.27 -3.09 -9.45
C ASP A 79 -10.08 -3.41 -8.55
N TYR A 80 -10.04 -4.62 -7.99
CA TYR A 80 -8.90 -5.12 -7.24
C TYR A 80 -7.64 -5.18 -8.09
N LEU A 81 -7.74 -5.79 -9.27
CA LEU A 81 -6.61 -5.92 -10.19
C LEU A 81 -6.05 -4.55 -10.59
N ALA A 82 -6.92 -3.59 -10.93
CA ALA A 82 -6.49 -2.27 -11.36
C ALA A 82 -5.72 -1.52 -10.26
N VAL A 83 -6.25 -1.52 -9.03
CA VAL A 83 -5.59 -0.83 -7.91
C VAL A 83 -4.27 -1.51 -7.53
N THR A 84 -4.24 -2.84 -7.51
CA THR A 84 -3.00 -3.60 -7.29
C THR A 84 -1.96 -3.32 -8.35
N VAL A 85 -2.33 -3.32 -9.64
CA VAL A 85 -1.39 -3.03 -10.74
C VAL A 85 -0.86 -1.61 -10.65
N LEU A 86 -1.72 -0.61 -10.40
CA LEU A 86 -1.31 0.79 -10.27
C LEU A 86 -0.29 0.98 -9.14
N GLY A 87 -0.62 0.45 -7.95
CA GLY A 87 0.26 0.57 -6.80
C GLY A 87 1.54 -0.24 -6.92
N ALA A 88 1.48 -1.50 -7.37
CA ALA A 88 2.66 -2.31 -7.60
C ALA A 88 3.60 -1.70 -8.66
N SER A 89 3.04 -1.09 -9.72
CA SER A 89 3.84 -0.38 -10.73
C SER A 89 4.54 0.83 -10.14
N TYR A 90 3.84 1.62 -9.32
CA TYR A 90 4.43 2.75 -8.62
C TYR A 90 5.53 2.30 -7.66
N THR A 91 5.30 1.24 -6.89
CA THR A 91 6.28 0.70 -5.94
C THR A 91 7.50 0.14 -6.65
N ALA A 92 7.33 -0.63 -7.72
CA ALA A 92 8.45 -1.09 -8.53
C ALA A 92 9.30 0.08 -9.03
N TYR A 93 8.66 1.14 -9.54
CA TYR A 93 9.35 2.36 -9.94
C TYR A 93 10.07 3.06 -8.77
N SER A 94 9.41 3.18 -7.62
CA SER A 94 9.96 3.80 -6.41
C SER A 94 11.15 3.02 -5.86
N GLU A 95 11.10 1.68 -5.86
CA GLU A 95 12.19 0.83 -5.40
C GLU A 95 13.43 1.02 -6.29
N ILE A 96 13.28 0.99 -7.61
CA ILE A 96 14.41 1.24 -8.52
C ILE A 96 15.02 2.62 -8.27
N LEU A 97 14.19 3.65 -8.15
CA LEU A 97 14.66 5.00 -7.88
C LEU A 97 15.42 5.12 -6.57
N ASN A 98 14.93 4.51 -5.50
CA ASN A 98 15.47 4.72 -4.17
C ASN A 98 16.60 3.76 -3.81
N VAL A 99 16.53 2.51 -4.26
CA VAL A 99 17.57 1.50 -4.01
C VAL A 99 18.72 1.63 -4.99
N VAL A 100 18.45 1.81 -6.29
CA VAL A 100 19.49 1.77 -7.33
C VAL A 100 20.04 3.16 -7.67
N ILE A 101 19.16 4.16 -7.75
CA ILE A 101 19.56 5.48 -8.27
C ILE A 101 19.94 6.45 -7.15
N ARG A 102 19.14 6.51 -6.08
CA ARG A 102 19.34 7.46 -4.97
C ARG A 102 20.07 6.86 -3.78
N GLU A 103 20.14 5.53 -3.72
CA GLU A 103 20.70 4.78 -2.58
C GLU A 103 20.16 5.28 -1.22
N SER A 104 18.88 5.68 -1.20
CA SER A 104 18.25 6.29 -0.04
C SER A 104 17.83 5.25 1.01
N TRP A 105 17.71 3.99 0.62
CA TRP A 105 17.60 2.83 1.51
C TRP A 105 18.13 1.57 0.83
N SER A 106 18.46 0.55 1.63
CA SER A 106 18.95 -0.74 1.17
C SER A 106 18.18 -1.91 1.77
N TYR A 107 18.23 -3.04 1.06
CA TYR A 107 17.66 -4.29 1.54
C TYR A 107 18.62 -5.02 2.48
N SER A 108 18.08 -5.81 3.40
CA SER A 108 18.87 -6.76 4.17
C SER A 108 19.19 -8.01 3.34
N GLU A 109 20.08 -8.85 3.85
CA GLU A 109 20.40 -10.15 3.26
C GLU A 109 19.20 -11.11 3.15
N TYR A 110 18.15 -10.86 3.95
CA TYR A 110 16.94 -11.68 3.95
C TYR A 110 15.96 -11.32 2.85
N MET A 111 16.17 -10.22 2.12
CA MET A 111 15.23 -9.75 1.10
C MET A 111 15.33 -10.59 -0.18
N PRO A 112 14.29 -11.37 -0.52
CA PRO A 112 14.27 -12.03 -1.80
C PRO A 112 14.00 -11.01 -2.91
N LEU A 113 14.82 -11.05 -3.97
CA LEU A 113 14.71 -10.17 -5.13
C LEU A 113 13.99 -10.88 -6.27
N ILE A 114 13.26 -10.11 -7.09
CA ILE A 114 12.73 -10.63 -8.35
C ILE A 114 13.91 -10.96 -9.28
N PRO A 115 14.03 -12.21 -9.76
CA PRO A 115 15.15 -12.63 -10.61
C PRO A 115 15.35 -11.71 -11.82
N GLY A 116 16.60 -11.32 -12.07
CA GLY A 116 16.95 -10.40 -13.17
C GLY A 116 16.65 -8.92 -12.89
N THR A 117 16.29 -8.56 -11.66
CA THR A 117 16.02 -7.17 -11.25
C THR A 117 16.63 -6.85 -9.89
N HIS A 118 16.57 -5.58 -9.48
CA HIS A 118 16.90 -5.11 -8.13
C HIS A 118 15.66 -4.81 -7.28
N ILE A 119 14.50 -5.41 -7.61
CA ILE A 119 13.24 -5.13 -6.92
C ILE A 119 13.01 -6.19 -5.85
N GLY A 120 12.80 -5.76 -4.62
CA GLY A 120 12.41 -6.62 -3.52
C GLY A 120 11.01 -7.20 -3.67
N ILE A 121 10.85 -8.49 -3.36
CA ILE A 121 9.56 -9.19 -3.50
C ILE A 121 8.56 -8.75 -2.42
N ILE A 122 9.03 -8.42 -1.22
CA ILE A 122 8.15 -8.12 -0.07
C ILE A 122 7.23 -6.90 -0.34
N PRO A 123 7.71 -5.75 -0.85
CA PRO A 123 6.85 -4.64 -1.28
C PRO A 123 5.87 -5.04 -2.38
N ILE A 124 6.22 -5.96 -3.28
CA ILE A 124 5.29 -6.42 -4.32
C ILE A 124 4.18 -7.27 -3.70
N ILE A 125 4.50 -8.15 -2.75
CA ILE A 125 3.50 -8.91 -1.99
C ILE A 125 2.57 -7.97 -1.21
N GLN A 126 3.11 -6.90 -0.62
CA GLN A 126 2.32 -5.85 0.04
C GLN A 126 1.23 -5.32 -0.89
N TRP A 127 1.59 -4.97 -2.13
CA TRP A 127 0.65 -4.37 -3.10
C TRP A 127 -0.34 -5.36 -3.72
N ILE A 128 0.00 -6.64 -3.77
CA ILE A 128 -0.94 -7.69 -4.20
C ILE A 128 -1.97 -7.97 -3.10
N THR A 129 -1.53 -8.01 -1.84
CA THR A 129 -2.34 -8.51 -0.73
C THR A 129 -3.13 -7.41 -0.01
N LEU A 130 -2.47 -6.32 0.39
CA LEU A 130 -3.06 -5.34 1.32
C LEU A 130 -4.13 -4.46 0.69
N PRO A 131 -3.96 -3.88 -0.52
CA PRO A 131 -5.02 -3.13 -1.17
C PRO A 131 -6.31 -3.95 -1.32
N THR A 132 -6.16 -5.22 -1.71
CA THR A 132 -7.27 -6.16 -1.87
C THR A 132 -7.98 -6.38 -0.54
N LEU A 133 -7.23 -6.64 0.53
CA LEU A 133 -7.75 -6.86 1.88
C LEU A 133 -8.46 -5.60 2.41
N ILE A 134 -7.83 -4.43 2.30
CA ILE A 134 -8.35 -3.14 2.78
C ILE A 134 -9.68 -2.82 2.08
N ILE A 135 -9.72 -2.85 0.75
CA ILE A 135 -10.95 -2.53 -0.01
C ILE A 135 -12.05 -3.54 0.30
N TYR A 136 -11.71 -4.83 0.41
CA TYR A 136 -12.66 -5.87 0.80
C TYR A 136 -13.29 -5.61 2.18
N ILE A 137 -12.48 -5.35 3.21
CA ILE A 137 -12.95 -5.06 4.56
C ILE A 137 -13.81 -3.79 4.57
N CYS A 138 -13.38 -2.73 3.90
CA CYS A 138 -14.12 -1.47 3.83
C CYS A 138 -15.50 -1.65 3.18
N ALA A 139 -15.56 -2.35 2.04
CA ALA A 139 -16.82 -2.64 1.35
C ALA A 139 -17.77 -3.47 2.24
N ARG A 140 -17.26 -4.49 2.94
CA ARG A 140 -18.04 -5.33 3.85
C ARG A 140 -18.54 -4.57 5.08
N PHE A 141 -17.68 -3.78 5.72
CA PHE A 141 -18.03 -3.02 6.92
C PHE A 141 -19.12 -1.98 6.68
N ILE A 142 -19.11 -1.34 5.50
CA ILE A 142 -20.16 -0.39 5.13
C ILE A 142 -21.46 -1.09 4.74
N ARG A 143 -21.39 -2.25 4.05
CA ARG A 143 -22.58 -3.04 3.68
C ARG A 143 -23.30 -3.63 4.88
N GLY A 144 -22.57 -4.15 5.86
CA GLY A 144 -23.14 -4.75 7.08
C GLY A 144 -23.79 -3.75 8.04
N LYS A 145 -23.69 -2.44 7.74
CA LYS A 145 -24.40 -1.36 8.46
C LYS A 145 -25.58 -0.80 7.66
N LYS A 146 -26.08 -1.52 6.66
CA LYS A 146 -27.41 -1.30 6.06
C LYS A 146 -28.46 -1.93 6.96
#